data_AF-A0A2G6IHX4-F1
#
_entry.id   AF-A0A2G6IHX4-F1
#
_cell.length_a   1.000
_cell.length_b   1.000
_cell.length_c   1.000
_cell.angle_alpha   90.00
_cell.angle_beta   90.00
_cell.angle_gamma   90.00
#
_symmetry.space_group_name_H-M   'P 1'
#
loop_
_entity.id
_entity.type
_entity.pdbx_description
1 polymer ?
#
loop_
_entity_poly.entity_id
_entity_poly.type
_entity_poly.pdbx_seq_one_letter_code
_entity_poly.pdbx_strand_id
1 'polypeptide(L)' 'MAQHPTARVLAIRRAALRFANNYGPLHAANGGNETAQHEVAHRLFHALQSEGLQIVMKDQPHD' A
#
# COMPACT_ATOMS: atom_id res chain seq x y z
N MET A 1 -6.51 -14.78 -24.85
CA MET A 1 -5.32 -13.90 -24.80
C MET A 1 -5.13 -13.48 -23.35
N ALA A 2 -4.03 -13.87 -22.70
CA ALA A 2 -3.77 -13.46 -21.32
C ALA A 2 -3.50 -11.95 -21.30
N GLN A 3 -4.31 -11.19 -20.55
CA GLN A 3 -4.05 -9.76 -20.35
C GLN A 3 -2.76 -9.63 -19.56
N HIS A 4 -1.70 -9.12 -20.18
CA HIS A 4 -0.44 -8.87 -19.49
C HIS A 4 -0.67 -7.81 -18.42
N PRO A 5 -0.25 -8.05 -17.16
CA PRO A 5 -0.40 -7.07 -16.10
C PRO A 5 0.39 -5.81 -16.48
N THR A 6 -0.25 -4.65 -16.32
CA THR A 6 0.41 -3.37 -16.58
C THR A 6 1.56 -3.15 -15.60
N ALA A 7 2.52 -2.29 -15.97
CA ALA A 7 3.63 -1.91 -15.09
C ALA A 7 3.15 -1.43 -13.71
N ARG A 8 2.00 -0.74 -13.66
CA ARG A 8 1.34 -0.32 -12.42
C ARG A 8 0.92 -1.50 -11.55
N VAL A 9 0.32 -2.53 -12.14
CA VAL A 9 -0.09 -3.75 -11.41
C VAL A 9 1.14 -4.48 -10.84
N LEU A 10 2.24 -4.53 -11.61
CA LEU A 10 3.50 -5.13 -11.14
C LEU A 10 4.13 -4.32 -9.98
N ALA A 11 4.08 -3.00 -10.04
CA ALA A 11 4.54 -2.12 -8.96
C ALA A 11 3.72 -2.33 -7.67
N ILE A 12 2.39 -2.37 -7.78
CA ILE A 12 1.51 -2.65 -6.63
C ILE A 12 1.82 -4.03 -6.02
N ARG A 13 2.00 -5.06 -6.87
CA ARG A 13 2.35 -6.41 -6.41
C ARG A 13 3.68 -6.42 -5.64
N ARG A 14 4.70 -5.72 -6.13
CA ARG A 14 6.01 -5.61 -5.44
C ARG A 14 5.91 -4.87 -4.11
N ALA A 15 5.18 -3.75 -4.07
CA ALA A 15 4.91 -3.01 -2.84
C ALA A 15 4.19 -3.88 -1.79
N ALA A 16 3.14 -4.61 -2.20
CA ALA A 16 2.40 -5.50 -1.32
C ALA A 16 3.27 -6.64 -0.76
N LEU A 17 4.10 -7.26 -1.60
CA LEU A 17 5.03 -8.31 -1.15
C LEU A 17 6.09 -7.77 -0.18
N ARG A 18 6.68 -6.61 -0.48
CA ARG A 18 7.64 -5.95 0.42
C ARG A 18 7.01 -5.60 1.76
N PHE A 19 5.79 -5.06 1.72
CA PHE A 19 5.04 -4.73 2.92
C PHE A 19 4.78 -5.99 3.78
N ALA A 20 4.27 -7.06 3.18
CA ALA A 20 4.02 -8.32 3.89
C ALA A 20 5.30 -8.95 4.46
N ASN A 21 6.41 -8.95 3.71
CA ASN A 21 7.68 -9.51 4.15
C ASN A 21 8.33 -8.70 5.28
N ASN A 22 8.23 -7.37 5.25
CA ASN A 22 8.88 -6.52 6.25
C ASN A 22 8.07 -6.40 7.54
N TYR A 23 6.75 -6.57 7.48
CA TYR A 23 5.87 -6.25 8.60
C TYR A 23 5.02 -7.42 9.11
N GLY A 24 4.97 -8.54 8.38
CA GLY A 24 4.32 -9.78 8.83
C GLY A 24 2.83 -9.59 9.18
N PRO A 25 2.22 -10.56 9.90
CA PRO A 25 0.84 -10.44 10.35
C PRO A 25 0.71 -9.34 11.42
N LEU A 26 -0.10 -8.32 11.10
CA LEU A 26 -0.31 -7.15 11.93
C LEU A 26 -1.42 -7.38 12.96
N HIS A 27 -1.22 -8.35 13.85
CA HIS A 27 -2.20 -8.76 14.85
C HIS A 27 -2.73 -7.59 15.70
N ALA A 28 -1.85 -6.66 16.09
CA ALA A 28 -2.23 -5.48 16.87
C ALA A 28 -3.14 -4.51 16.07
N ALA A 29 -2.87 -4.30 14.79
CA ALA A 29 -3.71 -3.44 13.94
C ALA A 29 -5.09 -4.08 13.69
N ASN A 30 -5.13 -5.40 13.50
CA ASN A 30 -6.37 -6.16 13.35
C ASN A 30 -7.20 -6.22 14.64
N GLY A 31 -6.57 -6.02 15.80
CA GLY A 31 -7.23 -5.97 17.11
C GLY A 31 -7.81 -4.59 17.50
N GLY A 32 -7.82 -3.63 16.58
CA GLY A 32 -8.41 -2.30 16.83
C GLY A 32 -7.48 -1.30 17.51
N ASN A 33 -6.18 -1.58 17.62
CA ASN A 33 -5.22 -0.62 18.15
C ASN A 33 -4.97 0.50 17.12
N GLU A 34 -5.49 1.69 17.38
CA GLU A 34 -5.41 2.85 16.48
C GLU A 34 -3.96 3.26 16.17
N THR A 35 -3.05 3.21 17.16
CA THR A 35 -1.63 3.51 16.94
C THR A 35 -1.01 2.51 15.97
N ALA A 36 -1.29 1.22 16.14
CA ALA A 36 -0.81 0.17 15.25
C ALA A 36 -1.42 0.31 13.84
N GLN A 37 -2.69 0.67 13.73
CA GLN A 37 -3.35 0.93 12.44
C GLN A 37 -2.71 2.14 11.73
N HIS A 38 -2.41 3.20 12.47
CA HIS A 38 -1.74 4.39 11.92
C HIS A 38 -0.33 4.06 11.43
N GLU A 39 0.46 3.33 12.22
CA GLU A 39 1.79 2.87 11.80
C GLU A 39 1.73 2.00 10.54
N VAL A 40 0.73 1.12 10.44
CA VAL A 40 0.48 0.28 9.26
C VAL A 40 0.21 1.11 8.02
N ALA A 41 -0.65 2.13 8.13
CA ALA A 41 -0.94 3.04 7.03
C ALA A 41 0.32 3.80 6.58
N HIS A 42 1.13 4.29 7.52
CA HIS A 42 2.38 5.00 7.23
C HIS A 42 3.40 4.10 6.51
N ARG A 43 3.54 2.85 6.97
CA ARG A 43 4.45 1.86 6.38
C ARG A 43 4.01 1.45 4.97
N LEU A 44 2.71 1.30 4.75
CA LEU A 44 2.15 0.99 3.42
C LEU A 44 2.42 2.14 2.44
N PHE A 45 2.24 3.38 2.89
CA PHE A 45 2.54 4.57 2.10
C PHE A 45 4.00 4.59 1.64
N HIS A 46 4.96 4.33 2.55
CA HIS A 46 6.37 4.23 2.19
C HIS A 46 6.68 3.10 1.20
N ALA A 47 6.06 1.92 1.36
CA ALA A 47 6.25 0.80 0.45
C ALA A 47 5.77 1.12 -0.97
N LEU A 48 4.65 1.84 -1.10
CA LEU A 48 4.11 2.29 -2.38
C LEU A 48 4.99 3.38 -3.01
N GLN A 49 5.42 4.37 -2.23
CA GLN A 49 6.32 5.42 -2.71
C GLN A 49 7.65 4.87 -3.24
N SER A 50 8.22 3.85 -2.59
CA SER A 50 9.45 3.20 -3.05
C SER A 50 9.32 2.54 -4.42
N GLU A 51 8.10 2.21 -4.87
CA GLU A 51 7.81 1.68 -6.19
C GLU A 51 7.37 2.77 -7.19
N GLY A 52 7.50 4.05 -6.81
CA GLY A 52 7.09 5.19 -7.63
C GLY A 52 5.57 5.42 -7.65
N LEU A 53 4.82 4.80 -6.73
CA LEU A 53 3.37 4.94 -6.64
C LEU A 53 3.01 6.04 -5.64
N GLN A 54 2.12 6.93 -6.03
CA GLN A 54 1.56 7.95 -5.15
C GLN A 54 0.10 7.59 -4.80
N ILE A 55 -0.23 7.67 -3.51
CA ILE A 55 -1.63 7.64 -3.07
C ILE A 55 -2.20 9.03 -3.31
N VAL A 56 -2.93 9.18 -4.41
CA VAL A 56 -3.72 10.40 -4.66
C VAL A 56 -4.94 10.35 -3.75
N MET A 57 -5.01 11.26 -2.78
CA MET A 57 -6.26 11.53 -2.08
C MET A 57 -7.19 12.17 -3.11
N LYS A 58 -8.33 11.52 -3.37
CA LYS A 58 -9.31 12.01 -4.33
C LYS A 58 -10.09 13.16 -3.69
N ASP A 59 -9.49 14.34 -3.66
CA ASP A 59 -10.21 15.57 -3.37
C ASP A 59 -9.72 16.68 -4.31
N GLN A 60 -10.29 16.71 -5.52
CA GLN A 60 -10.51 17.98 -6.21
C GLN A 60 -11.63 17.81 -7.23
N PRO A 61 -12.77 18.50 -7.08
CA PRO A 61 -13.73 18.67 -8.17
C PRO A 61 -13.01 19.39 -9.33
N HIS A 62 -13.20 18.85 -10.54
CA HIS A 62 -12.83 19.51 -11.78
C HIS A 62 -13.87 20.63 -11.99
N ASP A 63 -13.45 21.88 -11.93
CA ASP A 63 -14.22 23.03 -12.47
C ASP A 63 -14.00 23.08 -13.99
#